data_AF-A0A7C3KYI1-F1
#
_entry.id   AF-A0A7C3KYI1-F1
#
_cell.length_a   1.000
_cell.length_b   1.000
_cell.length_c   1.000
_cell.angle_alpha   90.00
_cell.angle_beta   90.00
_cell.angle_gamma   90.00
#
_symmetry.space_group_name_H-M   'P 1'
#
loop_
_entity.id
_entity.type
_entity.pdbx_description
1 polymer ?
#
loop_
_entity_poly.entity_id
_entity_poly.type
_entity_poly.pdbx_seq_one_letter_code
_entity_poly.pdbx_strand_id
1 'polypeptide(L)'
;MDRRTIPDRRALRDPSRPAEEGSEFSRRRGPGRRLSDFTKAAEEGNMTKEQFLFLVAIDEFKKANNKHYPTWTDVLEVIRLLGYRKTMPTELRFRKAEDWLEAPNTPSGVRAPRWHEKAA
;
A
#
# COMPACT_ATOMS: atom_id res chain seq x y z
N MET A 1 36.92 19.57 -39.94
CA MET A 1 35.76 19.72 -39.03
C MET A 1 36.13 19.11 -37.69
N ASP A 2 36.23 19.98 -36.68
CA ASP A 2 36.75 19.73 -35.33
C ASP A 2 36.09 18.57 -34.57
N ARG A 3 36.92 17.59 -34.18
CA ARG A 3 36.64 16.70 -33.05
C ARG A 3 37.03 17.42 -31.76
N ARG A 4 36.05 17.96 -31.03
CA ARG A 4 36.25 18.46 -29.67
C ARG A 4 36.58 17.28 -28.75
N THR A 5 37.86 17.13 -28.43
CA THR A 5 38.38 16.20 -27.42
C THR A 5 37.90 16.65 -26.04
N ILE A 6 36.94 15.94 -25.46
CA ILE A 6 36.53 16.16 -24.07
C ILE A 6 37.61 15.52 -23.18
N PRO A 7 38.31 16.28 -22.32
CA PRO A 7 39.29 15.68 -21.42
C PRO A 7 38.58 14.78 -20.39
N ASP A 8 39.14 13.59 -20.19
CA ASP A 8 38.71 12.62 -19.19
C ASP A 8 38.77 13.27 -17.79
N ARG A 9 37.62 13.29 -17.09
CA ARG A 9 37.49 13.91 -15.77
C ARG A 9 38.39 13.27 -14.71
N ARG A 10 38.95 12.10 -14.97
CA ARG A 10 39.90 11.43 -14.07
C ARG A 10 41.24 12.15 -13.96
N ALA A 11 41.61 12.96 -14.94
CA ALA A 11 42.88 13.71 -14.94
C ALA A 11 42.87 14.95 -14.01
N LEU A 12 41.71 15.32 -13.45
CA LEU A 12 41.56 16.48 -12.55
C LEU A 12 41.56 16.11 -11.06
N ARG A 13 41.80 14.85 -10.71
CA ARG A 13 41.89 14.43 -9.30
C ARG A 13 43.29 14.74 -8.77
N ASP A 14 43.39 15.89 -8.11
CA ASP A 14 44.55 16.32 -7.35
C ASP A 14 44.88 15.30 -6.23
N PRO A 15 46.08 14.65 -6.25
CA PRO A 15 46.49 13.68 -5.24
C PRO A 15 46.86 14.34 -3.90
N SER A 16 46.89 15.67 -3.81
CA SER A 16 47.20 16.41 -2.58
C SER A 16 45.99 16.71 -1.70
N ARG A 17 44.78 16.30 -2.09
CA ARG A 17 43.61 16.39 -1.20
C ARG A 17 43.59 15.21 -0.24
N PRO A 18 43.67 15.43 1.09
CA PRO A 18 43.47 14.35 2.04
C PRO A 18 42.11 13.73 1.79
N ALA A 19 42.06 12.40 1.72
CA ALA A 19 40.81 11.67 1.65
C ALA A 19 40.01 12.04 2.90
N GLU A 20 38.98 12.87 2.74
CA GLU A 20 37.96 13.01 3.76
C GLU A 20 37.26 11.66 3.89
N GLU A 21 37.79 10.80 4.75
CA GLU A 21 37.10 9.64 5.34
C GLU A 21 36.04 10.17 6.31
N GLY A 22 35.15 11.01 5.80
CA GLY A 22 34.09 11.67 6.53
C GLY A 22 32.75 11.10 6.10
N SER A 23 32.47 9.84 6.46
CA SER A 23 31.11 9.31 6.67
C SER A 23 30.01 9.86 5.74
N GLU A 24 30.22 9.84 4.43
CA GLU A 24 29.22 10.24 3.43
C GLU A 24 28.08 9.20 3.30
N PHE A 25 28.07 8.20 4.19
CA PHE A 25 27.00 7.23 4.36
C PHE A 25 26.12 7.46 5.59
N SER A 26 26.30 8.55 6.33
CA SER A 26 25.22 9.07 7.18
C SER A 26 24.13 9.66 6.29
N ARG A 27 23.44 8.77 5.57
CA ARG A 27 22.08 8.96 5.10
C ARG A 27 21.32 9.38 6.34
N ARG A 28 21.14 10.69 6.50
CA ARG A 28 20.24 11.30 7.47
C ARG A 28 18.87 10.73 7.13
N ARG A 29 18.56 9.56 7.66
CA ARG A 29 17.21 9.05 7.77
C ARG A 29 16.55 10.10 8.63
N GLY A 30 15.87 11.05 7.97
CA GLY A 30 15.06 12.05 8.64
C GLY A 30 14.17 11.33 9.65
N PRO A 31 13.81 11.97 10.78
CA PRO A 31 13.13 11.32 11.90
C PRO A 31 12.07 10.36 11.38
N GLY A 32 12.40 9.06 11.40
CA GLY A 32 11.57 8.06 10.75
C GLY A 32 10.20 8.17 11.38
N ARG A 33 9.16 8.39 10.55
CA ARG A 33 7.79 8.38 11.07
C ARG A 33 7.63 7.02 11.74
N ARG A 34 7.54 7.02 13.07
CA ARG A 34 7.38 5.78 13.84
C ARG A 34 6.10 5.15 13.31
N LEU A 35 6.24 3.97 12.69
CA LEU A 35 5.09 3.20 12.26
C LEU A 35 4.23 2.94 13.49
N SER A 36 2.91 3.02 13.32
CA SER A 36 2.01 2.60 14.40
C SER A 36 2.25 1.12 14.72
N ASP A 37 1.99 0.71 15.97
CA ASP A 37 2.16 -0.69 16.37
C ASP A 37 1.32 -1.63 15.48
N PHE A 38 0.19 -1.15 14.94
CA PHE A 38 -0.63 -1.87 13.98
C PHE A 38 0.10 -2.19 12.66
N THR A 39 0.85 -1.22 12.13
CA THR A 39 1.62 -1.38 10.88
C THR A 39 2.86 -2.23 11.13
N LYS A 40 3.52 -2.03 12.28
CA LYS A 40 4.74 -2.75 12.65
C LYS A 40 4.47 -4.25 12.90
N ALA A 41 3.37 -4.58 13.58
CA ALA A 41 2.98 -5.97 13.81
C ALA A 41 2.69 -6.74 12.51
N ALA A 42 2.09 -6.07 11.52
CA ALA A 42 1.86 -6.66 10.20
C ALA A 42 3.16 -6.97 9.45
N GLU A 43 4.17 -6.10 9.55
CA GLU A 43 5.49 -6.30 8.90
C GLU A 43 6.34 -7.37 9.61
N GLU A 44 6.20 -7.52 10.93
CA GLU A 44 6.97 -8.47 11.75
C GLU A 44 6.35 -9.89 11.83
N GLY A 45 5.29 -10.16 11.07
CA GLY A 45 4.63 -11.48 11.00
C GLY A 45 3.66 -11.77 12.15
N ASN A 46 3.48 -10.83 13.08
CA ASN A 46 2.46 -10.88 14.13
C ASN A 46 1.16 -10.28 13.60
N MET A 47 0.53 -10.96 12.64
CA MET A 47 -0.70 -10.49 12.03
C MET A 47 -1.86 -10.55 13.02
N THR A 48 -2.67 -9.49 13.06
CA THR A 48 -3.96 -9.56 13.74
C THR A 48 -4.89 -10.55 13.02
N LYS A 49 -5.86 -11.12 13.74
CA LYS A 49 -6.86 -12.03 13.13
C LYS A 49 -7.56 -11.41 11.92
N GLU A 50 -7.85 -10.11 12.02
CA GLU A 50 -8.46 -9.32 10.96
C GLU A 50 -7.55 -9.19 9.72
N GLN A 51 -6.26 -8.86 9.92
CA GLN A 51 -5.31 -8.77 8.81
C GLN A 51 -5.15 -10.12 8.09
N PHE A 52 -5.04 -11.21 8.87
CA PHE A 52 -4.96 -12.57 8.31
C PHE A 52 -6.21 -12.93 7.51
N LEU A 53 -7.40 -12.72 8.09
CA LEU A 53 -8.67 -12.99 7.42
C LEU A 53 -8.81 -12.19 6.12
N PHE A 54 -8.41 -10.92 6.13
CA PHE A 54 -8.44 -10.07 4.94
C PHE A 54 -7.50 -10.58 3.83
N LEU A 55 -6.27 -11.00 4.15
CA LEU A 55 -5.36 -11.58 3.16
C LEU A 55 -5.92 -12.86 2.53
N VAL A 56 -6.45 -13.77 3.35
CA VAL A 56 -7.08 -15.01 2.87
C VAL A 56 -8.26 -14.68 1.97
N ALA A 57 -9.10 -13.71 2.34
CA ALA A 57 -10.25 -13.31 1.53
C ALA A 57 -9.85 -12.71 0.16
N ILE A 58 -8.78 -11.90 0.12
CA ILE A 58 -8.26 -11.35 -1.15
C ILE A 58 -7.67 -12.46 -2.02
N ASP A 59 -6.95 -13.42 -1.44
CA ASP A 59 -6.39 -14.54 -2.20
C ASP A 59 -7.49 -15.41 -2.83
N GLU A 60 -8.53 -15.73 -2.06
CA GLU A 60 -9.69 -16.47 -2.56
C GLU A 60 -10.46 -15.69 -3.63
N PHE A 61 -10.63 -14.37 -3.44
CA PHE A 61 -11.25 -13.51 -4.46
C PHE A 61 -10.46 -13.53 -5.78
N LYS A 62 -9.13 -13.46 -5.69
CA LYS A 62 -8.24 -13.51 -6.86
C LYS A 62 -8.38 -14.82 -7.62
N LYS A 63 -8.37 -15.96 -6.92
CA LYS A 63 -8.54 -17.29 -7.51
C LYS A 63 -9.91 -17.44 -8.18
N ALA A 64 -10.98 -17.07 -7.47
CA ALA A 64 -12.34 -17.18 -7.97
C ALA A 64 -12.61 -16.35 -9.24
N ASN A 65 -11.94 -15.20 -9.38
CA ASN A 65 -12.12 -14.29 -10.52
C ASN A 65 -10.98 -14.36 -11.56
N ASN A 66 -10.03 -15.30 -11.40
CA ASN A 66 -8.82 -15.42 -12.21
C ASN A 66 -8.07 -14.08 -12.39
N LYS A 67 -7.99 -13.29 -11.32
CA LYS A 67 -7.36 -11.96 -11.31
C LYS A 67 -6.06 -11.99 -10.52
N HIS A 68 -5.00 -11.42 -11.10
CA HIS A 68 -3.71 -11.28 -10.42
C HIS A 68 -3.65 -10.03 -9.54
N TYR A 69 -4.24 -8.94 -10.03
CA TYR A 69 -4.25 -7.62 -9.38
C TYR A 69 -5.70 -7.14 -9.25
N PRO A 70 -6.29 -7.17 -8.03
CA PRO A 70 -7.62 -6.63 -7.81
C PRO A 70 -7.60 -5.10 -7.96
N THR A 71 -8.66 -4.55 -8.52
CA THR A 71 -8.90 -3.09 -8.53
C THR A 71 -9.33 -2.62 -7.14
N TRP A 72 -9.28 -1.31 -6.87
CA TRP A 72 -9.79 -0.76 -5.60
C TRP A 72 -11.29 -1.05 -5.40
N THR A 73 -12.06 -1.13 -6.49
CA THR A 73 -13.46 -1.56 -6.43
C THR A 73 -13.60 -3.02 -6.01
N ASP A 74 -12.76 -3.91 -6.53
CA ASP A 74 -12.72 -5.33 -6.11
C ASP A 74 -12.36 -5.46 -4.61
N VAL A 75 -11.41 -4.65 -4.13
CA VAL A 75 -11.03 -4.62 -2.71
C VAL A 75 -12.20 -4.17 -1.85
N LEU A 76 -12.93 -3.12 -2.25
CA LEU A 76 -14.13 -2.67 -1.55
C LEU A 76 -15.24 -3.73 -1.57
N GLU A 77 -15.37 -4.50 -2.66
CA GLU A 77 -16.31 -5.63 -2.71
C GLU A 77 -15.97 -6.66 -1.63
N VAL A 78 -14.72 -7.08 -1.54
CA VAL A 78 -14.27 -8.07 -0.53
C VAL A 78 -14.52 -7.58 0.89
N ILE A 79 -14.22 -6.31 1.19
CA ILE A 79 -14.49 -5.70 2.50
C ILE A 79 -15.98 -5.78 2.84
N ARG A 80 -16.86 -5.46 1.89
CA ARG A 80 -18.32 -5.53 2.12
C ARG A 80 -18.82 -6.97 2.27
N LEU A 81 -18.24 -7.93 1.55
CA LEU A 81 -18.55 -9.36 1.67
C LEU A 81 -18.09 -9.97 3.00
N LEU A 82 -16.95 -9.51 3.53
CA LEU A 82 -16.48 -9.87 4.88
C LEU A 82 -17.41 -9.36 5.99
N GLY A 83 -18.33 -8.45 5.68
CA GLY A 83 -19.34 -7.95 6.61
C GLY A 83 -19.01 -6.60 7.23
N TYR A 84 -17.93 -5.94 6.81
CA TYR A 84 -17.60 -4.60 7.30
C TYR A 84 -18.62 -3.56 6.82
N ARG A 85 -19.03 -2.69 7.75
CA ARG A 85 -19.95 -1.58 7.50
C ARG A 85 -19.38 -0.29 8.08
N LYS A 86 -19.61 0.82 7.37
CA LYS A 86 -19.20 2.13 7.88
C LYS A 86 -20.25 2.68 8.84
N THR A 87 -20.16 2.27 10.10
CA THR A 87 -21.13 2.65 11.14
C THR A 87 -20.70 3.87 11.95
N MET A 88 -19.43 4.28 11.84
CA MET A 88 -18.85 5.40 12.59
C MET A 88 -18.34 6.51 11.68
N PRO A 89 -18.36 7.78 12.16
CA PRO A 89 -17.74 8.91 11.47
C PRO A 89 -16.27 8.64 11.19
N THR A 90 -15.78 9.14 10.06
CA THR A 90 -14.36 9.06 9.72
C THR A 90 -13.52 9.92 10.66
N GLU A 91 -12.35 9.43 11.03
CA GLU A 91 -11.33 10.23 11.72
C GLU A 91 -10.47 11.06 10.73
N LEU A 92 -10.63 10.82 9.43
CA LEU A 92 -9.87 11.48 8.37
C LEU A 92 -10.57 12.75 7.90
N ARG A 93 -9.81 13.84 7.73
CA ARG A 93 -10.37 15.08 7.19
C ARG A 93 -10.37 15.07 5.66
N PHE A 94 -11.55 14.93 5.06
CA PHE A 94 -11.74 15.06 3.61
C PHE A 94 -12.14 16.49 3.23
N ARG A 95 -11.52 17.05 2.19
CA ARG A 95 -11.90 18.37 1.62
C ARG A 95 -12.85 18.26 0.44
N LYS A 96 -12.86 17.13 -0.26
CA LYS A 96 -13.54 16.91 -1.55
C LYS A 96 -14.52 15.75 -1.54
N ALA A 97 -14.77 15.15 -0.38
CA ALA A 97 -15.64 14.01 -0.22
C ALA A 97 -16.50 14.18 1.02
N GLU A 98 -17.75 13.78 0.91
CA GLU A 98 -18.70 13.72 2.02
C GLU A 98 -18.50 12.41 2.78
N ASP A 99 -18.56 12.50 4.11
CA ASP A 99 -18.55 11.32 4.95
C ASP A 99 -19.97 10.75 5.08
N TRP A 100 -20.12 9.44 4.93
CA TRP A 100 -21.42 8.78 4.99
C TRP A 100 -21.43 7.66 6.02
N LEU A 101 -22.61 7.29 6.52
CA LEU A 101 -22.80 6.20 7.48
C LEU A 101 -23.89 5.27 7.00
N GLU A 102 -23.82 4.01 7.42
CA GLU A 102 -24.85 3.00 7.18
C GLU A 102 -25.20 2.23 8.44
N ALA A 103 -26.39 1.62 8.46
CA ALA A 103 -26.80 0.76 9.55
C ALA A 103 -25.92 -0.52 9.62
N PRO A 104 -25.62 -1.06 10.81
CA PRO A 104 -24.77 -2.25 10.96
C PRO A 104 -25.33 -3.51 10.27
N ASN A 105 -26.64 -3.59 10.08
CA ASN A 105 -27.35 -4.71 9.46
C ASN A 105 -27.61 -4.53 7.96
N THR A 106 -27.11 -3.45 7.35
CA THR A 106 -27.26 -3.21 5.91
C THR A 106 -26.65 -4.40 5.13
N PRO A 107 -27.33 -4.94 4.09
CA PRO A 107 -26.72 -5.99 3.26
C PRO A 107 -25.50 -5.47 2.49
N SER A 108 -24.65 -6.36 1.99
CA SER A 108 -23.42 -5.94 1.32
C SER A 108 -23.71 -5.17 0.03
N GLY A 109 -24.79 -5.49 -0.68
CA GLY A 109 -25.26 -4.76 -1.87
C GLY A 109 -24.34 -4.86 -3.08
N VAL A 110 -23.25 -5.65 -3.00
CA VAL A 110 -22.22 -5.76 -4.04
C VAL A 110 -22.55 -6.77 -5.12
N ARG A 111 -23.34 -7.80 -4.79
CA ARG A 111 -23.73 -8.86 -5.73
C ARG A 111 -25.23 -8.88 -5.91
N ALA A 112 -25.67 -9.11 -7.14
CA ALA A 112 -27.09 -9.28 -7.45
C ALA A 112 -27.63 -10.54 -6.73
N PRO A 113 -28.94 -10.59 -6.41
CA PRO A 113 -29.56 -11.70 -5.68
C PRO A 113 -29.35 -13.10 -6.29
N ARG A 114 -29.00 -13.18 -7.58
CA ARG A 114 -28.79 -14.42 -8.34
C ARG A 114 -27.35 -14.66 -8.78
N TRP A 115 -26.36 -14.05 -8.13
CA TRP A 115 -24.96 -14.18 -8.56
C TRP A 115 -24.45 -15.64 -8.50
N HIS A 116 -24.97 -16.44 -7.56
CA HIS A 116 -24.65 -17.87 -7.44
C HIS A 116 -25.15 -18.71 -8.63
N GLU A 117 -26.22 -18.29 -9.32
CA GLU A 117 -26.84 -19.06 -10.41
C GLU A 117 -26.06 -18.95 -11.73
N LYS A 118 -25.21 -17.93 -11.89
CA LYS A 118 -24.41 -17.70 -13.11
C LYS A 118 -23.03 -18.37 -13.09
N ALA A 119 -22.67 -19.00 -11.98
CA ALA A 119 -21.35 -19.61 -11.77
C ALA A 119 -21.34 -21.14 -11.96
N ALA A 120 -22.41 -21.72 -12.51
CA ALA A 120 -22.56 -23.14 -12.81
C ALA A 120 -22.46 -23.42 -14.32
#